data_AF-A0A816E4C3-F1
#
_entry.id   AF-A0A816E4C3-F1
#
_cell.length_a   1.000
_cell.length_b   1.000
_cell.length_c   1.000
_cell.angle_alpha   90.00
_cell.angle_beta   90.00
_cell.angle_gamma   90.00
#
_symmetry.space_group_name_H-M   'P 1'
#
loop_
_entity.id
_entity.type
_entity.pdbx_description
1 polymer ?
#
loop_
_entity_poly.entity_id
_entity_poly.type
_entity_poly.pdbx_seq_one_letter_code
_entity_poly.pdbx_strand_id
1 'polypeptide(L)'
;ENDISLVPIITSRFSATWKIGKYLNQLLQPFTDKILHSTTFVDEIDFIRKLNHYVNTEHRLRPTTLFCTIKITNFYTLDEHQNMLDVIGYFLQDNLATNKLESLIIQTIRNLLYLFLYNNIFYYKDNIYKCSQGSPNIMGLTETLSNIYLFVWQKKILKEIDQNIEFLGRYEDQIFFTWNKSSAIELETFIENIREKHWNVRFQKFISTNVQFLNASIENRQGQLYSQVHCDSNMSRYTLPYLLGHSKSAHSDWLQTALIRAVCYCTSVDDFQQERIVLELTYLINAYSLLFVETHVKHFFNYFHAQTMRYSRSQSTYDKFRQQWFKFVEQRYELSEQLEKFNKNGRLIQFNYIYDFDSRCRFNREFYRLWSHYFQKHPTLSEENSEVILSTKHFHSLNTLLAIDKPPYTTVQQ
;
A
#
# COMPACT_ATOMS: atom_id res chain seq x y z
N GLU A 1 7.06 -30.97 -2.25
CA GLU A 1 6.16 -30.51 -1.17
C GLU A 1 6.15 -28.99 -1.22
N ASN A 2 4.99 -28.37 -1.44
CA ASN A 2 4.88 -26.91 -1.44
C ASN A 2 4.97 -26.45 0.02
N ASP A 3 6.10 -25.86 0.38
CA ASP A 3 6.39 -25.37 1.72
C ASP A 3 5.50 -24.15 1.98
N ILE A 4 4.30 -24.38 2.53
CA ILE A 4 3.38 -23.31 2.92
C ILE A 4 4.03 -22.60 4.12
N SER A 5 4.62 -21.43 3.86
CA SER A 5 5.15 -20.57 4.92
C SER A 5 3.98 -20.06 5.77
N LEU A 6 3.85 -20.61 6.98
CA LEU A 6 2.89 -20.16 7.97
C LEU A 6 3.47 -18.97 8.73
N VAL A 7 2.87 -17.79 8.58
CA VAL A 7 3.20 -16.61 9.38
C VAL A 7 2.34 -16.61 10.65
N PRO A 8 2.91 -16.72 11.85
CA PRO A 8 2.14 -16.68 13.08
C PRO A 8 1.56 -15.29 13.30
N ILE A 9 0.25 -15.24 13.61
CA ILE A 9 -0.50 -14.01 13.86
C ILE A 9 -0.85 -13.96 15.36
N ILE A 10 -0.36 -12.95 16.08
CA ILE A 10 -0.54 -12.79 17.54
C ILE A 10 -1.56 -11.69 17.85
N THR A 11 -2.72 -12.06 18.39
CA THR A 11 -3.74 -11.08 18.81
C THR A 11 -3.35 -10.40 20.12
N SER A 12 -3.10 -9.08 20.09
CA SER A 12 -2.62 -8.32 21.26
C SER A 12 -3.63 -7.33 21.84
N ARG A 13 -4.90 -7.37 21.44
CA ARG A 13 -5.95 -6.39 21.82
C ARG A 13 -6.16 -6.27 23.34
N PHE A 14 -5.81 -7.31 24.10
CA PHE A 14 -5.90 -7.35 25.57
C PHE A 14 -4.51 -7.39 26.25
N SER A 15 -3.44 -7.17 25.50
CA SER A 15 -2.08 -7.10 26.08
C SER A 15 -1.92 -5.85 26.95
N ALA A 16 -1.16 -5.99 28.04
CA ALA A 16 -0.73 -4.86 28.87
C ALA A 16 0.05 -3.81 28.05
N THR A 17 0.75 -4.23 26.99
CA THR A 17 1.53 -3.37 26.10
C THR A 17 0.71 -2.71 24.99
N TRP A 18 -0.57 -3.07 24.82
CA TRP A 18 -1.40 -2.59 23.71
C TRP A 18 -1.52 -1.07 23.66
N LYS A 19 -1.85 -0.45 24.80
CA LYS A 19 -2.03 1.00 24.90
C LYS A 19 -0.72 1.75 24.66
N ILE A 20 0.39 1.22 25.18
CA ILE A 20 1.73 1.78 24.95
C ILE A 20 2.06 1.72 23.45
N GLY A 21 1.86 0.57 22.82
CA GLY A 21 2.17 0.42 21.40
C GLY A 21 1.27 1.28 20.50
N LYS A 22 -0.02 1.41 20.83
CA LYS A 22 -0.92 2.32 20.12
C LYS A 22 -0.48 3.78 20.24
N TYR A 23 -0.16 4.23 21.45
CA TYR A 23 0.30 5.59 21.70
C TYR A 23 1.61 5.90 20.95
N LEU A 24 2.59 5.00 21.07
CA LEU A 24 3.87 5.13 20.36
C LEU A 24 3.69 5.12 18.84
N ASN A 25 2.77 4.32 18.30
CA ASN A 25 2.50 4.35 16.87
C ASN A 25 1.92 5.69 16.42
N GLN A 26 0.94 6.22 17.16
CA GLN A 26 0.33 7.52 16.87
C GLN A 26 1.36 8.66 16.91
N LEU A 27 2.37 8.55 17.77
CA LEU A 27 3.47 9.49 17.88
C LEU A 27 4.52 9.33 16.76
N LEU A 28 4.98 8.09 16.52
CA LEU A 28 6.12 7.83 15.64
C LEU A 28 5.74 7.76 14.16
N GLN A 29 4.61 7.13 13.82
CA GLN A 29 4.24 6.86 12.43
C GLN A 29 4.20 8.14 11.57
N PRO A 30 3.52 9.24 11.96
CA PRO A 30 3.45 10.44 11.12
C PRO A 30 4.81 11.10 10.89
N PHE A 31 5.71 11.01 11.88
CA PHE A 31 7.07 11.52 11.79
C PHE A 31 7.93 10.64 10.87
N THR A 32 7.83 9.33 11.05
CA THR A 32 8.51 8.32 10.23
C THR A 32 8.10 8.43 8.76
N ASP A 33 6.80 8.44 8.46
CA ASP A 33 6.28 8.50 7.09
C ASP A 33 6.80 9.74 6.35
N LYS A 34 6.86 10.88 7.03
CA LYS A 34 7.40 12.13 6.48
C LYS A 34 8.88 12.01 6.08
N ILE A 35 9.69 11.31 6.88
CA ILE A 35 11.12 11.13 6.61
C ILE A 35 11.33 10.09 5.50
N LEU A 36 10.56 9.01 5.53
CA LEU A 36 10.71 7.88 4.62
C LEU A 36 10.14 8.15 3.23
N HIS A 37 9.23 9.11 3.08
CA HIS A 37 8.48 9.41 1.85
C HIS A 37 9.32 9.45 0.56
N SER A 38 10.55 9.98 0.62
CA SER A 38 11.44 10.07 -0.55
C SER A 38 12.04 8.73 -0.99
N THR A 39 12.02 7.73 -0.10
CA THR A 39 12.65 6.41 -0.29
C THR A 39 11.64 5.26 -0.34
N THR A 40 10.36 5.55 -0.15
CA THR A 40 9.28 4.55 -0.16
C THR A 40 8.30 4.80 -1.30
N PHE A 41 7.67 3.70 -1.74
CA PHE A 41 6.49 3.75 -2.59
C PHE A 41 5.25 3.76 -1.68
N VAL A 42 4.26 4.57 -2.03
CA VAL A 42 3.00 4.63 -1.26
C VAL A 42 2.19 3.36 -1.50
N ASP A 43 2.13 2.92 -2.75
CA ASP A 43 1.49 1.71 -3.19
C ASP A 43 2.10 1.28 -4.53
N GLU A 44 1.53 0.25 -5.13
CA GLU A 44 2.06 -0.30 -6.37
C GLU A 44 1.82 0.59 -7.60
N ILE A 45 0.78 1.44 -7.57
CA ILE A 45 0.51 2.40 -8.66
C ILE A 45 1.53 3.54 -8.59
N ASP A 46 1.84 4.03 -7.39
CA ASP A 46 2.91 5.00 -7.16
C ASP A 46 4.27 4.47 -7.66
N PHE A 47 4.58 3.21 -7.37
CA PHE A 47 5.76 2.54 -7.89
C PHE A 47 5.81 2.56 -9.44
N ILE A 48 4.77 2.06 -10.11
CA ILE A 48 4.73 2.01 -11.58
C ILE A 48 4.79 3.42 -12.18
N ARG A 49 4.14 4.41 -11.57
CA ARG A 49 4.19 5.80 -12.00
C ARG A 49 5.61 6.36 -11.91
N LYS A 50 6.29 6.22 -10.76
CA LYS A 50 7.67 6.66 -10.55
C LYS A 50 8.63 5.96 -11.52
N LEU A 51 8.44 4.66 -11.75
CA LEU A 51 9.22 3.92 -12.75
C LEU A 51 8.97 4.45 -14.17
N ASN A 52 7.73 4.70 -14.56
CA ASN A 52 7.41 5.30 -15.86
C ASN A 52 8.02 6.71 -16.01
N HIS A 53 8.10 7.50 -14.95
CA HIS A 53 8.77 8.80 -14.96
C HIS A 53 10.27 8.65 -15.22
N TYR A 54 10.95 7.79 -14.48
CA TYR A 54 12.36 7.45 -14.68
C TYR A 54 12.67 6.99 -16.12
N VAL A 55 11.78 6.19 -16.71
CA VAL A 55 11.99 5.69 -18.09
C VAL A 55 11.63 6.73 -19.14
N ASN A 56 10.43 7.30 -19.09
CA ASN A 56 9.87 8.08 -20.20
C ASN A 56 10.15 9.59 -20.11
N THR A 57 10.37 10.10 -18.90
CA THR A 57 10.63 11.53 -18.68
C THR A 57 12.13 11.79 -18.50
N GLU A 58 12.82 10.95 -17.73
CA GLU A 58 14.25 11.10 -17.50
C GLU A 58 15.13 10.36 -18.52
N HIS A 59 14.54 9.47 -19.34
CA HIS A 59 15.24 8.69 -20.37
C HIS A 59 16.44 7.89 -19.84
N ARG A 60 16.30 7.32 -18.64
CA ARG A 60 17.40 6.65 -17.93
C ARG A 60 17.48 5.13 -18.10
N LEU A 61 16.43 4.50 -18.66
CA LEU A 61 16.45 3.06 -18.90
C LEU A 61 17.33 2.73 -20.11
N ARG A 62 18.38 1.94 -19.88
CA ARG A 62 19.34 1.50 -20.89
C ARG A 62 19.04 0.05 -21.28
N PRO A 63 19.43 -0.41 -22.48
CA PRO A 63 19.30 -1.81 -22.87
C PRO A 63 19.95 -2.80 -21.89
N THR A 64 21.00 -2.37 -21.20
CA THR A 64 21.76 -3.16 -20.23
C THR A 64 21.30 -2.97 -18.78
N THR A 65 20.28 -2.13 -18.53
CA THR A 65 19.78 -1.91 -17.17
C THR A 65 19.22 -3.21 -16.60
N LEU A 66 19.75 -3.61 -15.45
CA LEU A 66 19.21 -4.69 -14.65
C LEU A 66 18.23 -4.12 -13.62
N PHE A 67 17.16 -4.86 -13.37
CA PHE A 67 16.31 -4.65 -12.22
C PHE A 67 16.74 -5.57 -11.10
N CYS A 68 16.79 -5.03 -9.88
CA CYS A 68 17.04 -5.79 -8.68
C CYS A 68 15.85 -5.66 -7.74
N THR A 69 15.33 -6.80 -7.30
CA THR A 69 14.36 -6.86 -6.22
C THR A 69 14.94 -7.59 -5.03
N ILE A 70 14.72 -7.05 -3.84
CA ILE A 70 15.14 -7.63 -2.58
C ILE A 70 13.89 -7.78 -1.72
N LYS A 71 13.60 -9.00 -1.27
CA LYS A 71 12.51 -9.30 -0.33
C LYS A 71 13.09 -9.67 1.03
N ILE A 72 12.84 -8.84 2.03
CA ILE A 72 13.27 -9.05 3.41
C ILE A 72 12.42 -10.17 4.03
N THR A 73 13.03 -11.30 4.37
CA THR A 73 12.31 -12.49 4.84
C THR A 73 12.01 -12.47 6.34
N ASN A 74 12.69 -11.61 7.10
CA ASN A 74 12.50 -11.46 8.54
C ASN A 74 12.03 -10.05 8.94
N PHE A 75 11.19 -9.41 8.12
CA PHE A 75 10.73 -8.02 8.33
C PHE A 75 10.13 -7.75 9.73
N TYR A 76 9.40 -8.71 10.29
CA TYR A 76 8.79 -8.61 11.62
C TYR A 76 9.70 -9.11 12.76
N THR A 77 10.82 -9.75 12.40
CA THR A 77 11.78 -10.41 13.29
C THR A 77 13.22 -9.98 12.96
N LEU A 78 13.40 -8.70 12.61
CA LEU A 78 14.65 -8.15 12.07
C LEU A 78 15.83 -8.31 13.02
N ASP A 79 15.63 -8.02 14.31
CA ASP A 79 16.74 -7.96 15.25
C ASP A 79 16.29 -8.16 16.70
N GLU A 80 17.26 -8.28 17.59
CA GLU A 80 17.07 -8.23 19.03
C GLU A 80 16.55 -6.87 19.47
N HIS A 81 15.77 -6.86 20.55
CA HIS A 81 15.12 -5.66 21.04
C HIS A 81 16.10 -4.52 21.35
N GLN A 82 17.30 -4.84 21.89
CA GLN A 82 18.29 -3.82 22.21
C GLN A 82 18.80 -3.11 20.96
N ASN A 83 19.16 -3.86 19.91
CA ASN A 83 19.58 -3.30 18.62
C ASN A 83 18.45 -2.46 18.00
N MET A 84 17.20 -2.93 18.08
CA MET A 84 16.05 -2.17 17.61
C MET A 84 15.91 -0.82 18.34
N LEU A 85 16.05 -0.81 19.67
CA LEU A 85 16.02 0.42 20.48
C LEU A 85 17.16 1.39 20.13
N ASP A 86 18.34 0.87 19.81
CA ASP A 86 19.50 1.68 19.45
C ASP A 86 19.36 2.28 18.06
N VAL A 87 18.85 1.50 17.09
CA VAL A 87 18.56 1.98 15.73
C VAL A 87 17.48 3.05 15.74
N ILE A 88 16.40 2.86 16.51
CA ILE A 88 15.35 3.88 16.66
C ILE A 88 15.90 5.12 17.36
N GLY A 89 16.72 4.95 18.40
CA GLY A 89 17.39 6.06 19.08
C GLY A 89 18.25 6.88 18.12
N TYR A 90 19.06 6.22 17.31
CA TYR A 90 19.87 6.85 16.26
C TYR A 90 19.00 7.57 15.23
N PHE A 91 17.94 6.93 14.73
CA PHE A 91 17.01 7.54 13.78
C PHE A 91 16.40 8.84 14.31
N LEU A 92 15.91 8.82 15.56
CA LEU A 92 15.32 10.01 16.18
C LEU A 92 16.36 11.12 16.35
N GLN A 93 17.58 10.79 16.76
CA GLN A 93 18.67 11.78 16.91
C GLN A 93 19.11 12.39 15.57
N ASP A 94 19.16 11.60 14.51
CA ASP A 94 19.61 12.02 13.18
C ASP A 94 18.58 12.89 12.46
N ASN A 95 17.30 12.80 12.83
CA ASN A 95 16.20 13.47 12.11
C ASN A 95 15.44 14.51 12.93
N LEU A 96 15.69 14.64 14.23
CA LEU A 96 15.10 15.69 15.06
C LEU A 96 16.08 16.83 15.29
N ALA A 97 15.63 18.06 15.06
CA ALA A 97 16.39 19.26 15.40
C ALA A 97 16.58 19.45 16.91
N THR A 98 15.69 18.86 17.72
CA THR A 98 15.76 18.87 19.18
C THR A 98 15.76 17.44 19.70
N ASN A 99 16.20 17.22 20.95
CA ASN A 99 16.16 15.89 21.56
C ASN A 99 14.72 15.46 21.99
N LYS A 100 13.70 15.99 21.31
CA LYS A 100 12.27 15.79 21.60
C LYS A 100 11.48 15.57 20.31
N LEU A 101 10.54 14.63 20.37
CA LEU A 101 9.45 14.50 19.42
C LEU A 101 8.17 14.92 20.15
N GLU A 102 7.54 15.98 19.65
CA GLU A 102 6.47 16.68 20.37
C GLU A 102 6.91 17.08 21.79
N SER A 103 6.22 16.58 22.83
CA SER A 103 6.53 16.86 24.23
C SER A 103 7.48 15.84 24.88
N LEU A 104 7.78 14.73 24.20
CA LEU A 104 8.57 13.63 24.76
C LEU A 104 10.04 13.69 24.35
N ILE A 105 10.94 13.56 25.33
CA ILE A 105 12.37 13.36 25.05
C ILE A 105 12.62 11.97 24.47
N ILE A 106 13.65 11.84 23.62
CA ILE A 106 14.02 10.57 22.98
C ILE A 106 14.19 9.44 24.01
N GLN A 107 14.77 9.75 25.19
CA GLN A 107 14.95 8.74 26.24
C GLN A 107 13.62 8.19 26.77
N THR A 108 12.58 9.02 26.90
CA THR A 108 11.25 8.56 27.33
C THR A 108 10.62 7.66 26.28
N ILE A 109 10.78 8.00 25.01
CA ILE A 109 10.30 7.17 23.89
C ILE A 109 11.01 5.81 23.92
N ARG A 110 12.35 5.79 24.09
CA ARG A 110 13.12 4.54 24.21
C ARG A 110 12.67 3.70 25.42
N ASN A 111 12.39 4.31 26.56
CA ASN A 111 11.89 3.60 27.75
C ASN A 111 10.51 2.98 27.50
N LEU A 112 9.61 3.69 26.82
CA LEU A 112 8.29 3.16 26.47
C LEU A 112 8.40 2.03 25.43
N LEU A 113 9.29 2.16 24.45
CA LEU A 113 9.58 1.10 23.48
C LEU A 113 10.19 -0.13 24.16
N TYR A 114 11.09 0.07 25.13
CA TYR A 114 11.64 -1.02 25.94
C TYR A 114 10.52 -1.78 26.66
N LEU A 115 9.61 -1.06 27.33
CA LEU A 115 8.45 -1.68 27.97
C LEU A 115 7.57 -2.43 26.97
N PHE A 116 7.36 -1.87 25.78
CA PHE A 116 6.60 -2.52 24.73
C PHE A 116 7.26 -3.84 24.28
N LEU A 117 8.50 -3.77 23.79
CA LEU A 117 9.22 -4.91 23.20
C LEU A 117 9.43 -6.03 24.23
N TYR A 118 9.91 -5.70 25.43
CA TYR A 118 10.25 -6.70 26.45
C TYR A 118 9.05 -7.23 27.24
N ASN A 119 7.83 -6.73 27.06
CA ASN A 119 6.65 -7.25 27.75
C ASN A 119 5.59 -7.80 26.78
N ASN A 120 5.97 -8.07 25.53
CA ASN A 120 5.12 -8.77 24.58
C ASN A 120 5.08 -10.27 24.88
N ILE A 121 4.00 -10.69 25.52
CA ILE A 121 3.73 -12.06 25.95
C ILE A 121 2.52 -12.59 25.18
N PHE A 122 2.54 -13.85 24.76
CA PHE A 122 1.43 -14.50 24.08
C PHE A 122 1.24 -15.94 24.58
N TYR A 123 0.02 -16.45 24.42
CA TYR A 123 -0.37 -17.79 24.84
C TYR A 123 -0.55 -18.68 23.62
N TYR A 124 0.04 -19.87 23.65
CA TYR A 124 -0.13 -20.87 22.60
C TYR A 124 0.02 -22.28 23.19
N LYS A 125 -0.87 -23.21 22.85
CA LYS A 125 -0.85 -24.61 23.32
C LYS A 125 -0.50 -24.73 24.82
N ASP A 126 -1.27 -24.04 25.66
CA ASP A 126 -1.14 -24.08 27.12
C ASP A 126 0.18 -23.59 27.70
N ASN A 127 0.96 -22.87 26.89
CA ASN A 127 2.22 -22.28 27.29
C ASN A 127 2.23 -20.78 27.07
N ILE A 128 2.94 -20.08 27.94
CA ILE A 128 3.16 -18.65 27.88
C ILE A 128 4.52 -18.41 27.23
N TYR A 129 4.52 -17.68 26.12
CA TYR A 129 5.72 -17.34 25.38
C TYR A 129 5.97 -15.84 25.42
N LYS A 130 7.24 -15.48 25.30
CA LYS A 130 7.69 -14.09 25.18
C LYS A 130 8.38 -13.91 23.84
N CYS A 131 8.09 -12.80 23.18
CA CYS A 131 8.80 -12.41 21.96
C CYS A 131 10.25 -12.05 22.34
N SER A 132 11.23 -12.73 21.74
CA SER A 132 12.66 -12.49 21.99
C SER A 132 13.32 -11.58 20.95
N GLN A 133 12.74 -11.48 19.75
CA GLN A 133 13.24 -10.72 18.61
C GLN A 133 12.09 -10.10 17.83
N GLY A 134 12.32 -8.90 17.30
CA GLY A 134 11.33 -8.15 16.55
C GLY A 134 10.14 -7.69 17.41
N SER A 135 8.93 -7.73 16.84
CA SER A 135 7.72 -7.30 17.52
C SER A 135 6.48 -8.05 16.99
N PRO A 136 5.42 -8.27 17.79
CA PRO A 136 4.21 -8.97 17.35
C PRO A 136 3.55 -8.35 16.10
N ASN A 137 3.26 -9.20 15.12
CA ASN A 137 2.85 -8.85 13.74
C ASN A 137 1.39 -8.35 13.57
N ILE A 138 0.79 -7.66 14.55
CA ILE A 138 -0.57 -7.09 14.42
C ILE A 138 -0.65 -5.62 14.85
N MET A 139 0.42 -5.06 15.40
CA MET A 139 0.41 -3.67 15.85
C MET A 139 1.03 -2.79 14.78
N GLY A 140 0.35 -1.71 14.38
CA GLY A 140 0.92 -0.72 13.45
C GLY A 140 2.28 -0.18 13.92
N LEU A 141 2.53 -0.20 15.24
CA LEU A 141 3.86 0.12 15.77
C LEU A 141 4.94 -0.80 15.20
N THR A 142 4.70 -2.11 15.12
CA THR A 142 5.67 -3.08 14.60
C THR A 142 6.13 -2.69 13.21
N GLU A 143 5.20 -2.36 12.32
CA GLU A 143 5.49 -1.92 10.96
C GLU A 143 6.30 -0.61 10.97
N THR A 144 5.90 0.36 11.80
CA THR A 144 6.66 1.61 11.99
C THR A 144 8.09 1.35 12.44
N LEU A 145 8.32 0.43 13.39
CA LEU A 145 9.66 0.11 13.89
C LEU A 145 10.50 -0.60 12.83
N SER A 146 9.92 -1.56 12.10
CA SER A 146 10.60 -2.24 10.99
C SER A 146 10.94 -1.28 9.86
N ASN A 147 10.06 -0.33 9.55
CA ASN A 147 10.29 0.73 8.57
C ASN A 147 11.48 1.62 8.97
N ILE A 148 11.53 2.08 10.22
CA ILE A 148 12.67 2.85 10.75
C ILE A 148 13.96 2.04 10.63
N TYR A 149 13.92 0.78 11.06
CA TYR A 149 15.10 -0.08 11.05
C TYR A 149 15.66 -0.25 9.63
N LEU A 150 14.78 -0.62 8.69
CA LEU A 150 15.18 -0.79 7.28
C LEU A 150 15.65 0.50 6.64
N PHE A 151 15.08 1.66 7.00
CA PHE A 151 15.55 2.95 6.50
C PHE A 151 16.99 3.23 6.95
N VAL A 152 17.31 3.01 8.24
CA VAL A 152 18.67 3.20 8.76
C VAL A 152 19.64 2.21 8.11
N TRP A 153 19.22 0.97 7.91
CA TRP A 153 20.01 -0.05 7.20
C TRP A 153 20.25 0.33 5.73
N GLN A 154 19.21 0.75 5.01
CA GLN A 154 19.27 1.22 3.63
C GLN A 154 20.20 2.43 3.50
N LYS A 155 20.16 3.40 4.42
CA LYS A 155 21.07 4.56 4.42
C LYS A 155 22.54 4.16 4.57
N LYS A 156 22.85 3.09 5.32
CA LYS A 156 24.22 2.55 5.42
C LYS A 156 24.65 1.94 4.08
N ILE A 157 23.78 1.12 3.49
CA ILE A 157 24.01 0.49 2.19
C ILE A 157 24.22 1.53 1.08
N LEU A 158 23.39 2.55 1.01
CA LEU A 158 23.48 3.59 -0.02
C LEU A 158 24.74 4.46 0.11
N LYS A 159 25.38 4.50 1.28
CA LYS A 159 26.70 5.14 1.42
C LYS A 159 27.82 4.28 0.86
N GLU A 160 27.63 2.97 0.83
CA GLU A 160 28.60 1.99 0.32
C GLU A 160 28.44 1.76 -1.19
N ILE A 161 27.22 1.93 -1.69
CA ILE A 161 26.93 1.94 -3.12
C ILE A 161 27.26 3.31 -3.68
N ASP A 162 28.36 3.39 -4.42
CA ASP A 162 28.67 4.49 -5.33
C ASP A 162 27.43 4.92 -6.14
N GLN A 163 27.31 6.20 -6.53
CA GLN A 163 26.12 6.97 -6.99
C GLN A 163 25.33 6.42 -8.22
N ASN A 164 25.47 5.15 -8.53
CA ASN A 164 25.00 4.48 -9.74
C ASN A 164 23.61 3.83 -9.59
N ILE A 165 22.99 3.88 -8.41
CA ILE A 165 21.56 3.58 -8.27
C ILE A 165 20.79 4.84 -8.67
N GLU A 166 20.21 4.80 -9.86
CA GLU A 166 19.47 5.94 -10.41
C GLU A 166 17.99 5.91 -10.01
N PHE A 167 17.44 4.71 -9.76
CA PHE A 167 16.08 4.52 -9.27
C PHE A 167 16.09 3.54 -8.10
N LEU A 168 15.49 3.94 -6.98
CA LEU A 168 15.38 3.15 -5.76
C LEU A 168 14.08 3.47 -5.05
N GLY A 169 13.43 2.44 -4.53
CA GLY A 169 12.43 2.64 -3.50
C GLY A 169 12.05 1.34 -2.81
N ARG A 170 11.31 1.47 -1.73
CA ARG A 170 10.86 0.37 -0.89
C ARG A 170 9.35 0.41 -0.69
N TYR A 171 8.71 -0.74 -0.75
CA TYR A 171 7.34 -0.93 -0.31
C TYR A 171 7.37 -2.04 0.75
N GLU A 172 7.08 -1.69 2.00
CA GLU A 172 7.15 -2.62 3.14
C GLU A 172 8.45 -3.45 3.18
N ASP A 173 8.36 -4.78 3.06
CA ASP A 173 9.45 -5.73 3.09
C ASP A 173 10.19 -5.89 1.75
N GLN A 174 9.80 -5.15 0.71
CA GLN A 174 10.34 -5.28 -0.64
C GLN A 174 11.05 -4.00 -1.10
N ILE A 175 12.27 -4.15 -1.61
CA ILE A 175 13.09 -3.07 -2.18
C ILE A 175 13.25 -3.32 -3.67
N PHE A 176 13.12 -2.25 -4.45
CA PHE A 176 13.37 -2.25 -5.89
C PHE A 176 14.43 -1.21 -6.23
N PHE A 177 15.40 -1.56 -7.07
CA PHE A 177 16.28 -0.58 -7.68
C PHE A 177 16.77 -0.99 -9.08
N THR A 178 17.21 0.02 -9.83
CA THR A 178 17.86 -0.16 -11.14
C THR A 178 19.37 -0.18 -11.00
N TRP A 179 20.03 -0.96 -11.86
CA TRP A 179 21.48 -1.05 -11.93
C TRP A 179 21.95 -0.93 -13.37
N ASN A 180 22.70 0.14 -13.66
CA ASN A 180 23.14 0.51 -15.00
C ASN A 180 24.60 0.12 -15.33
N LYS A 181 25.34 -0.55 -14.42
CA LYS A 181 26.71 -0.99 -14.72
C LYS A 181 26.74 -2.24 -15.61
N SER A 182 27.89 -2.43 -16.26
CA SER A 182 28.13 -3.45 -17.28
C SER A 182 28.14 -4.89 -16.77
N SER A 183 28.29 -5.13 -15.46
CA SER A 183 28.47 -6.48 -14.91
C SER A 183 27.43 -6.83 -13.84
N ALA A 184 26.63 -7.86 -14.10
CA ALA A 184 25.76 -8.49 -13.10
C ALA A 184 26.59 -9.09 -11.95
N ILE A 185 27.82 -9.51 -12.21
CA ILE A 185 28.71 -10.12 -11.22
C ILE A 185 29.09 -9.10 -10.13
N GLU A 186 29.34 -7.84 -10.50
CA GLU A 186 29.63 -6.78 -9.52
C GLU A 186 28.46 -6.56 -8.56
N LEU A 187 27.25 -6.55 -9.09
CA LEU A 187 26.03 -6.41 -8.29
C LEU A 187 25.82 -7.64 -7.39
N GLU A 188 26.05 -8.83 -7.92
CA GLU A 188 26.00 -10.09 -7.17
C GLU A 188 26.95 -10.07 -5.98
N THR A 189 28.24 -9.78 -6.22
CA THR A 189 29.26 -9.67 -5.17
C THR A 189 28.90 -8.60 -4.15
N PHE A 190 28.41 -7.45 -4.61
CA PHE A 190 27.99 -6.37 -3.72
C PHE A 190 26.86 -6.81 -2.78
N ILE A 191 25.83 -7.50 -3.29
CA ILE A 191 24.72 -7.95 -2.46
C ILE A 191 25.15 -9.05 -1.48
N GLU A 192 26.07 -9.95 -1.88
CA GLU A 192 26.60 -10.94 -0.94
C GLU A 192 27.45 -10.29 0.16
N ASN A 193 28.23 -9.26 -0.14
CA ASN A 193 28.93 -8.48 0.88
C ASN A 193 27.95 -7.81 1.88
N ILE A 194 26.81 -7.29 1.41
CA ILE A 194 25.76 -6.78 2.31
C ILE A 194 25.25 -7.90 3.21
N ARG A 195 24.96 -9.07 2.63
CA ARG A 195 24.41 -10.22 3.35
C ARG A 195 25.33 -10.65 4.48
N GLU A 196 26.63 -10.74 4.21
CA GLU A 196 27.64 -11.12 5.19
C GLU A 196 27.80 -10.07 6.29
N LYS A 197 27.87 -8.79 5.91
CA LYS A 197 28.07 -7.68 6.86
C LYS A 197 26.85 -7.42 7.75
N HIS A 198 25.65 -7.65 7.23
CA HIS A 198 24.38 -7.35 7.89
C HIS A 198 23.50 -8.59 8.06
N TRP A 199 24.05 -9.63 8.71
CA TRP A 199 23.38 -10.92 8.91
C TRP A 199 22.01 -10.84 9.62
N ASN A 200 21.75 -9.77 10.37
CA ASN A 200 20.46 -9.50 11.01
C ASN A 200 19.34 -9.27 9.98
N VAL A 201 19.65 -8.69 8.83
CA VAL A 201 18.66 -8.46 7.76
C VAL A 201 18.75 -9.61 6.77
N ARG A 202 17.80 -10.54 6.85
CA ARG A 202 17.72 -11.70 5.96
C ARG A 202 16.86 -11.36 4.77
N PHE A 203 17.35 -11.67 3.57
CA PHE A 203 16.61 -11.35 2.35
C PHE A 203 16.87 -12.32 1.21
N GLN A 204 15.89 -12.42 0.32
CA GLN A 204 16.02 -13.04 -0.99
C GLN A 204 16.20 -11.94 -2.03
N LYS A 205 16.94 -12.24 -3.10
CA LYS A 205 17.20 -11.29 -4.17
C LYS A 205 16.87 -11.90 -5.52
N PHE A 206 16.44 -11.07 -6.45
CA PHE A 206 16.28 -11.42 -7.85
C PHE A 206 16.87 -10.29 -8.70
N ILE A 207 17.77 -10.66 -9.62
CA ILE A 207 18.44 -9.73 -10.52
C ILE A 207 18.22 -10.22 -11.94
N SER A 208 17.60 -9.39 -12.76
CA SER A 208 17.29 -9.73 -14.14
C SER A 208 16.87 -8.50 -14.92
N THR A 209 16.83 -8.59 -16.25
CA THR A 209 16.10 -7.62 -17.08
C THR A 209 14.59 -7.83 -17.00
N ASN A 210 14.13 -8.98 -16.49
CA ASN A 210 12.73 -9.28 -16.21
C ASN A 210 12.57 -9.71 -14.74
N VAL A 211 11.85 -8.90 -13.95
CA VAL A 211 11.61 -9.16 -12.52
C VAL A 211 10.13 -9.00 -12.17
N GLN A 212 9.78 -9.56 -11.02
CA GLN A 212 8.51 -9.33 -10.36
C GLN A 212 8.73 -8.43 -9.16
N PHE A 213 7.89 -7.40 -9.02
CA PHE A 213 7.86 -6.54 -7.86
C PHE A 213 6.41 -6.21 -7.53
N LEU A 214 5.99 -6.51 -6.29
CA LEU A 214 4.60 -6.42 -5.88
C LEU A 214 3.70 -7.23 -6.84
N ASN A 215 2.63 -6.61 -7.36
CA ASN A 215 1.71 -7.23 -8.31
C ASN A 215 2.07 -6.93 -9.79
N ALA A 216 3.31 -6.54 -10.09
CA ALA A 216 3.76 -6.18 -11.43
C ALA A 216 4.87 -7.11 -11.94
N SER A 217 4.75 -7.52 -13.20
CA SER A 217 5.86 -8.10 -13.97
C SER A 217 6.46 -7.00 -14.84
N ILE A 218 7.78 -6.86 -14.77
CA ILE A 218 8.52 -5.72 -15.31
C ILE A 218 9.68 -6.25 -16.13
N GLU A 219 9.77 -5.80 -17.36
CA GLU A 219 10.77 -6.24 -18.32
C GLU A 219 11.42 -5.05 -19.01
N ASN A 220 12.74 -5.08 -19.11
CA ASN A 220 13.52 -4.16 -19.92
C ASN A 220 13.73 -4.78 -21.30
N ARG A 221 12.95 -4.34 -22.29
CA ARG A 221 13.06 -4.75 -23.68
C ARG A 221 13.94 -3.79 -24.45
N GLN A 222 15.25 -3.98 -24.36
CA GLN A 222 16.24 -3.18 -25.09
C GLN A 222 16.12 -1.67 -24.81
N GLY A 223 15.95 -1.28 -23.55
CA GLY A 223 15.80 0.12 -23.12
C GLY A 223 14.37 0.62 -23.12
N GLN A 224 13.40 -0.23 -23.49
CA GLN A 224 11.98 0.06 -23.37
C GLN A 224 11.38 -0.68 -22.18
N LEU A 225 10.62 0.05 -21.35
CA LEU A 225 9.88 -0.55 -20.25
C LEU A 225 8.67 -1.30 -20.80
N TYR A 226 8.61 -2.58 -20.51
CA TYR A 226 7.41 -3.38 -20.66
C TYR A 226 6.94 -3.79 -19.26
N SER A 227 5.65 -3.61 -18.98
CA SER A 227 5.07 -4.07 -17.73
C SER A 227 3.64 -4.58 -17.92
N GLN A 228 3.24 -5.48 -17.02
CA GLN A 228 1.90 -6.07 -16.99
C GLN A 228 1.53 -6.47 -15.55
N VAL A 229 0.24 -6.74 -15.34
CA VAL A 229 -0.24 -7.27 -14.06
C VAL A 229 0.28 -8.69 -13.87
N HIS A 230 0.96 -8.91 -12.74
CA HIS A 230 1.37 -10.23 -12.30
C HIS A 230 0.34 -10.78 -11.30
N CYS A 231 -0.08 -12.02 -11.49
CA CYS A 231 -0.89 -12.75 -10.53
C CYS A 231 -0.15 -14.04 -10.18
N ASP A 232 0.22 -14.18 -8.91
CA ASP A 232 0.78 -15.43 -8.39
C ASP A 232 -0.22 -16.56 -8.61
N SER A 233 0.23 -17.67 -9.19
CA SER A 233 -0.58 -18.88 -9.40
C SER A 233 -1.15 -19.45 -8.11
N ASN A 234 -0.51 -19.18 -6.98
CA ASN A 234 -0.93 -19.65 -5.65
C ASN A 234 -1.96 -18.73 -4.99
N MET A 235 -2.09 -17.49 -5.45
CA MET A 235 -3.13 -16.57 -5.00
C MET A 235 -4.36 -16.76 -5.88
N SER A 236 -5.41 -17.32 -5.29
CA SER A 236 -6.66 -17.44 -6.01
C SER A 236 -7.17 -16.05 -6.40
N ARG A 237 -7.46 -15.80 -7.68
CA ARG A 237 -8.12 -14.58 -8.16
C ARG A 237 -9.58 -14.46 -7.68
N TYR A 238 -9.97 -15.15 -6.61
CA TYR A 238 -11.32 -15.05 -6.07
C TYR A 238 -11.45 -13.71 -5.36
N THR A 239 -12.04 -12.73 -6.06
CA THR A 239 -12.70 -11.60 -5.41
C THR A 239 -13.82 -12.11 -4.52
N LEU A 240 -14.05 -11.46 -3.39
CA LEU A 240 -15.16 -11.79 -2.49
C LEU A 240 -16.47 -11.94 -3.30
N PRO A 241 -17.15 -13.12 -3.21
CA PRO A 241 -18.42 -13.33 -3.90
C PRO A 241 -19.42 -12.22 -3.62
N TYR A 242 -20.22 -11.85 -4.63
CA TYR A 242 -21.25 -10.80 -4.51
C TYR A 242 -22.31 -11.09 -3.43
N LEU A 243 -22.39 -12.34 -2.97
CA LEU A 243 -23.29 -12.80 -1.91
C LEU A 243 -22.80 -12.46 -0.49
N LEU A 244 -21.50 -12.15 -0.33
CA LEU A 244 -20.96 -11.77 0.97
C LEU A 244 -21.40 -10.34 1.28
N GLY A 245 -21.91 -10.10 2.49
CA GLY A 245 -22.68 -8.92 2.91
C GLY A 245 -21.95 -7.56 2.93
N HIS A 246 -21.05 -7.31 1.98
CA HIS A 246 -20.44 -6.02 1.70
C HIS A 246 -21.42 -5.11 0.94
N SER A 247 -21.17 -3.81 0.99
CA SER A 247 -22.00 -2.85 0.26
C SER A 247 -21.78 -2.96 -1.25
N LYS A 248 -22.81 -2.65 -2.05
CA LYS A 248 -22.68 -2.52 -3.51
C LYS A 248 -21.59 -1.52 -3.91
N SER A 249 -21.36 -0.47 -3.11
CA SER A 249 -20.27 0.49 -3.32
C SER A 249 -18.91 -0.20 -3.23
N ALA A 250 -18.66 -1.00 -2.20
CA ALA A 250 -17.39 -1.70 -2.04
C ALA A 250 -17.09 -2.62 -3.24
N HIS A 251 -18.10 -3.36 -3.69
CA HIS A 251 -18.01 -4.20 -4.89
C HIS A 251 -17.70 -3.41 -6.16
N SER A 252 -18.32 -2.23 -6.32
CA SER A 252 -18.04 -1.30 -7.42
C SER A 252 -16.60 -0.79 -7.35
N ASP A 253 -16.17 -0.35 -6.16
CA ASP A 253 -14.86 0.23 -5.92
C ASP A 253 -13.74 -0.79 -6.20
N TRP A 254 -13.94 -2.08 -5.86
CA TRP A 254 -12.98 -3.13 -6.16
C TRP A 254 -12.79 -3.34 -7.67
N LEU A 255 -13.87 -3.44 -8.44
CA LEU A 255 -13.76 -3.63 -9.90
C LEU A 255 -13.13 -2.41 -10.55
N GLN A 256 -13.54 -1.21 -10.13
CA GLN A 256 -12.97 0.04 -10.63
C GLN A 256 -11.47 0.12 -10.32
N THR A 257 -11.06 -0.19 -9.09
CA THR A 257 -9.65 -0.17 -8.69
C THR A 257 -8.84 -1.20 -9.47
N ALA A 258 -9.39 -2.40 -9.70
CA ALA A 258 -8.73 -3.43 -10.51
C ALA A 258 -8.53 -3.00 -11.97
N LEU A 259 -9.52 -2.33 -12.58
CA LEU A 259 -9.41 -1.79 -13.93
C LEU A 259 -8.39 -0.63 -14.02
N ILE A 260 -8.39 0.28 -13.02
CA ILE A 260 -7.38 1.35 -12.91
C ILE A 260 -5.97 0.74 -12.79
N ARG A 261 -5.81 -0.28 -11.95
CA ARG A 261 -4.54 -1.00 -11.82
C ARG A 261 -4.11 -1.60 -13.16
N ALA A 262 -5.01 -2.31 -13.84
CA ALA A 262 -4.72 -2.94 -15.13
C ALA A 262 -4.26 -1.92 -16.19
N VAL A 263 -4.93 -0.76 -16.31
CA VAL A 263 -4.51 0.27 -17.27
C VAL A 263 -3.18 0.93 -16.89
N CYS A 264 -2.91 1.14 -15.60
CA CYS A 264 -1.65 1.71 -15.15
C CYS A 264 -0.47 0.74 -15.38
N TYR A 265 -0.68 -0.56 -15.16
CA TYR A 265 0.40 -1.55 -15.20
C TYR A 265 0.74 -2.01 -16.60
N CYS A 266 -0.27 -2.27 -17.43
CA CYS A 266 -0.04 -2.77 -18.77
C CYS A 266 0.54 -1.67 -19.65
N THR A 267 1.70 -1.92 -20.27
CA THR A 267 2.27 -1.02 -21.27
C THR A 267 1.67 -1.27 -22.66
N SER A 268 1.29 -2.52 -22.95
CA SER A 268 0.63 -2.90 -24.20
C SER A 268 -0.88 -2.85 -24.06
N VAL A 269 -1.55 -2.41 -25.13
CA VAL A 269 -3.01 -2.50 -25.24
C VAL A 269 -3.48 -3.96 -25.17
N ASP A 270 -2.75 -4.91 -25.75
CA ASP A 270 -3.17 -6.31 -25.77
C ASP A 270 -3.17 -6.93 -24.37
N ASP A 271 -2.15 -6.63 -23.56
CA ASP A 271 -2.06 -7.10 -22.17
C ASP A 271 -3.16 -6.50 -21.30
N PHE A 272 -3.48 -5.21 -21.53
CA PHE A 272 -4.61 -4.57 -20.86
C PHE A 272 -5.95 -5.22 -21.24
N GLN A 273 -6.18 -5.51 -22.53
CA GLN A 273 -7.41 -6.16 -22.97
C GLN A 273 -7.53 -7.56 -22.38
N GLN A 274 -6.42 -8.31 -22.34
CA GLN A 274 -6.40 -9.63 -21.75
C GLN A 274 -6.70 -9.58 -20.25
N GLU A 275 -6.05 -8.72 -19.50
CA GLU A 275 -6.31 -8.56 -18.06
C GLU A 275 -7.74 -8.07 -17.80
N ARG A 276 -8.28 -7.16 -18.62
CA ARG A 276 -9.68 -6.72 -18.52
C ARG A 276 -10.64 -7.89 -18.70
N ILE A 277 -10.45 -8.71 -19.73
CA ILE A 277 -11.29 -9.88 -19.97
C ILE A 277 -11.21 -10.86 -18.79
N VAL A 278 -10.01 -11.07 -18.25
CA VAL A 278 -9.84 -11.91 -17.07
C VAL A 278 -10.59 -11.34 -15.87
N LEU A 279 -10.50 -10.03 -15.60
CA LEU A 279 -11.26 -9.38 -14.53
C LEU A 279 -12.77 -9.53 -14.72
N GLU A 280 -13.29 -9.30 -15.93
CA GLU A 280 -14.71 -9.50 -16.26
C GLU A 280 -15.15 -10.94 -15.94
N LEU A 281 -14.38 -11.93 -16.42
CA LEU A 281 -14.67 -13.36 -16.17
C LEU A 281 -14.58 -13.72 -14.69
N THR A 282 -13.57 -13.22 -13.98
CA THR A 282 -13.39 -13.43 -12.55
C THR A 282 -14.61 -12.94 -11.76
N TYR A 283 -15.14 -11.76 -12.07
CA TYR A 283 -16.33 -11.24 -11.40
C TYR A 283 -17.57 -12.08 -11.74
N LEU A 284 -17.75 -12.49 -12.99
CA LEU A 284 -18.88 -13.36 -13.37
C LEU A 284 -18.85 -14.71 -12.63
N ILE A 285 -17.66 -15.32 -12.51
CA ILE A 285 -17.47 -16.58 -11.76
C ILE A 285 -17.77 -16.40 -10.27
N ASN A 286 -17.52 -15.21 -9.71
CA ASN A 286 -17.83 -14.87 -8.31
C ASN A 286 -19.28 -14.36 -8.10
N ALA A 287 -20.21 -14.77 -8.96
CA ALA A 287 -21.64 -14.51 -8.89
C ALA A 287 -22.08 -13.04 -9.05
N TYR A 288 -21.23 -12.19 -9.63
CA TYR A 288 -21.64 -10.85 -10.04
C TYR A 288 -22.47 -10.96 -11.33
N SER A 289 -23.53 -10.16 -11.46
CA SER A 289 -24.37 -10.20 -12.66
C SER A 289 -23.66 -9.60 -13.88
N LEU A 290 -23.97 -10.11 -15.08
CA LEU A 290 -23.45 -9.54 -16.33
C LEU A 290 -23.75 -8.04 -16.44
N LEU A 291 -24.97 -7.64 -16.10
CA LEU A 291 -25.38 -6.23 -16.09
C LEU A 291 -24.49 -5.39 -15.15
N PHE A 292 -24.13 -5.91 -13.98
CA PHE A 292 -23.23 -5.23 -13.05
C PHE A 292 -21.86 -5.02 -13.72
N VAL A 293 -21.25 -6.08 -14.24
CA VAL A 293 -19.90 -6.02 -14.85
C VAL A 293 -19.90 -5.06 -16.05
N GLU A 294 -20.84 -5.21 -16.98
CA GLU A 294 -20.91 -4.35 -18.18
C GLU A 294 -21.13 -2.88 -17.83
N THR A 295 -21.98 -2.60 -16.84
CA THR A 295 -22.24 -1.22 -16.41
C THR A 295 -20.96 -0.55 -15.89
N HIS A 296 -20.18 -1.24 -15.06
CA HIS A 296 -18.97 -0.68 -14.47
C HIS A 296 -17.83 -0.58 -15.48
N VAL A 297 -17.66 -1.57 -16.36
CA VAL A 297 -16.67 -1.51 -17.45
C VAL A 297 -17.01 -0.39 -18.44
N LYS A 298 -18.29 -0.24 -18.81
CA LYS A 298 -18.73 0.88 -19.66
C LYS A 298 -18.52 2.22 -18.96
N HIS A 299 -18.80 2.31 -17.67
CA HIS A 299 -18.54 3.51 -16.88
C HIS A 299 -17.05 3.89 -16.87
N PHE A 300 -16.17 2.90 -16.66
CA PHE A 300 -14.71 3.08 -16.69
C PHE A 300 -14.23 3.73 -18.00
N PHE A 301 -14.66 3.23 -19.17
CA PHE A 301 -14.30 3.85 -20.45
C PHE A 301 -14.98 5.19 -20.69
N ASN A 302 -16.24 5.34 -20.26
CA ASN A 302 -17.01 6.58 -20.41
C ASN A 302 -16.40 7.74 -19.62
N TYR A 303 -15.71 7.46 -18.51
CA TYR A 303 -15.12 8.48 -17.65
C TYR A 303 -14.20 9.44 -18.43
N PHE A 304 -13.44 8.91 -19.41
CA PHE A 304 -12.59 9.71 -20.31
C PHE A 304 -13.09 9.72 -21.77
N HIS A 305 -14.38 9.47 -22.00
CA HIS A 305 -14.97 9.39 -23.34
C HIS A 305 -14.24 8.42 -24.30
N ALA A 306 -13.64 7.36 -23.74
CA ALA A 306 -12.78 6.42 -24.46
C ALA A 306 -13.53 5.12 -24.82
N GLN A 307 -14.80 5.22 -25.24
CA GLN A 307 -15.66 4.04 -25.51
C GLN A 307 -15.06 3.09 -26.55
N THR A 308 -14.38 3.66 -27.56
CA THR A 308 -13.70 2.90 -28.60
C THR A 308 -12.58 2.03 -28.05
N MET A 309 -12.00 2.37 -26.90
CA MET A 309 -10.95 1.56 -26.24
C MET A 309 -11.44 0.20 -25.75
N ARG A 310 -12.76 -0.01 -25.66
CA ARG A 310 -13.29 -1.34 -25.34
C ARG A 310 -12.94 -2.37 -26.42
N TYR A 311 -12.85 -1.94 -27.67
CA TYR A 311 -12.63 -2.82 -28.83
C TYR A 311 -11.39 -2.46 -29.66
N SER A 312 -10.82 -1.27 -29.44
CA SER A 312 -9.63 -0.80 -30.12
C SER A 312 -8.38 -1.55 -29.66
N ARG A 313 -7.55 -1.94 -30.63
CA ARG A 313 -6.17 -2.42 -30.42
C ARG A 313 -5.11 -1.38 -30.82
N SER A 314 -5.52 -0.11 -30.93
CA SER A 314 -4.58 0.97 -31.25
C SER A 314 -3.74 1.31 -30.02
N GLN A 315 -2.44 0.99 -30.07
CA GLN A 315 -1.48 1.33 -29.02
C GLN A 315 -1.43 2.84 -28.76
N SER A 316 -1.41 3.67 -29.80
CA SER A 316 -1.35 5.14 -29.65
C SER A 316 -2.60 5.73 -28.98
N THR A 317 -3.77 5.13 -29.19
CA THR A 317 -5.00 5.53 -28.49
C THR A 317 -4.97 5.07 -27.03
N TYR A 318 -4.47 3.85 -26.80
CA TYR A 318 -4.27 3.30 -25.47
C TYR A 318 -3.29 4.14 -24.63
N ASP A 319 -2.16 4.56 -25.20
CA ASP A 319 -1.17 5.37 -24.50
C ASP A 319 -1.77 6.69 -23.99
N LYS A 320 -2.59 7.36 -24.81
CA LYS A 320 -3.30 8.57 -24.41
C LYS A 320 -4.29 8.30 -23.27
N PHE A 321 -5.05 7.21 -23.37
CA PHE A 321 -6.00 6.81 -22.33
C PHE A 321 -5.28 6.47 -21.01
N ARG A 322 -4.17 5.73 -21.09
CA ARG A 322 -3.31 5.38 -19.94
C ARG A 322 -2.73 6.62 -19.27
N GLN A 323 -2.26 7.60 -20.05
CA GLN A 323 -1.77 8.87 -19.52
C GLN A 323 -2.85 9.67 -18.77
N GLN A 324 -4.10 9.65 -19.25
CA GLN A 324 -5.22 10.29 -18.54
C GLN A 324 -5.47 9.65 -17.17
N TRP A 325 -5.39 8.32 -17.08
CA TRP A 325 -5.50 7.61 -15.80
C TRP A 325 -4.36 7.93 -14.83
N PHE A 326 -3.11 8.00 -15.30
CA PHE A 326 -2.01 8.42 -14.43
C PHE A 326 -2.23 9.81 -13.85
N LYS A 327 -2.65 10.77 -14.67
CA LYS A 327 -2.96 12.14 -14.21
C LYS A 327 -4.09 12.15 -13.18
N PHE A 328 -5.13 11.35 -13.41
CA PHE A 328 -6.24 11.24 -12.47
C PHE A 328 -5.81 10.64 -11.13
N VAL A 329 -5.01 9.58 -11.15
CA VAL A 329 -4.49 8.97 -9.93
C VAL A 329 -3.59 9.94 -9.16
N GLU A 330 -2.72 10.66 -9.86
CA GLU A 330 -1.87 11.70 -9.26
C GLU A 330 -2.68 12.80 -8.55
N GLN A 331 -3.71 13.33 -9.22
CA GLN A 331 -4.63 14.29 -8.62
C GLN A 331 -5.34 13.73 -7.38
N ARG A 332 -5.63 12.42 -7.34
CA ARG A 332 -6.22 11.78 -6.17
C ARG A 332 -5.26 11.70 -4.99
N TYR A 333 -3.97 11.44 -5.23
CA TYR A 333 -2.97 11.48 -4.14
C TYR A 333 -2.82 12.89 -3.60
N GLU A 334 -2.71 13.90 -4.48
CA GLU A 334 -2.64 15.30 -4.07
C GLU A 334 -3.84 15.73 -3.22
N LEU A 335 -5.05 15.34 -3.65
CA LEU A 335 -6.27 15.60 -2.90
C LEU A 335 -6.24 14.88 -1.54
N SER A 336 -5.81 13.63 -1.49
CA SER A 336 -5.71 12.86 -0.24
C SER A 336 -4.75 13.53 0.75
N GLU A 337 -3.58 13.99 0.30
CA GLU A 337 -2.65 14.73 1.15
C GLU A 337 -3.23 16.06 1.66
N GLN A 338 -3.97 16.78 0.81
CA GLN A 338 -4.65 18.01 1.22
C GLN A 338 -5.69 17.72 2.30
N LEU A 339 -6.51 16.69 2.12
CA LEU A 339 -7.51 16.27 3.10
C LEU A 339 -6.88 15.84 4.42
N GLU A 340 -5.74 15.15 4.39
CA GLU A 340 -4.99 14.82 5.61
C GLU A 340 -4.48 16.07 6.34
N LYS A 341 -4.00 17.07 5.60
CA LYS A 341 -3.58 18.37 6.19
C LYS A 341 -4.76 19.08 6.85
N PHE A 342 -5.93 19.09 6.22
CA PHE A 342 -7.16 19.62 6.83
C PHE A 342 -7.55 18.86 8.10
N ASN A 343 -7.49 17.52 8.06
CA ASN A 343 -7.82 16.68 9.22
C ASN A 343 -6.89 16.94 10.40
N LYS A 344 -5.57 17.02 10.16
CA LYS A 344 -4.56 17.33 11.19
C LYS A 344 -4.77 18.70 11.82
N ASN A 345 -5.27 19.66 11.05
CA ASN A 345 -5.57 21.01 11.52
C ASN A 345 -6.95 21.13 12.20
N GLY A 346 -7.71 20.03 12.33
CA GLY A 346 -9.08 20.04 12.88
C GLY A 346 -10.10 20.74 11.97
N ARG A 347 -9.74 20.96 10.70
CA ARG A 347 -10.54 21.70 9.70
C ARG A 347 -11.34 20.81 8.77
N LEU A 348 -11.29 19.50 8.98
CA LEU A 348 -12.05 18.54 8.19
C LEU A 348 -13.39 18.24 8.89
N ILE A 349 -14.50 18.60 8.26
CA ILE A 349 -15.83 18.28 8.76
C ILE A 349 -16.38 17.11 7.96
N GLN A 350 -16.50 15.95 8.61
CA GLN A 350 -17.04 14.75 7.99
C GLN A 350 -18.52 14.55 8.37
N PHE A 351 -19.42 14.67 7.39
CA PHE A 351 -20.82 14.31 7.55
C PHE A 351 -21.06 12.87 7.08
N ASN A 352 -21.67 12.08 7.94
CA ASN A 352 -22.13 10.75 7.60
C ASN A 352 -23.64 10.77 7.40
N TYR A 353 -24.13 10.29 6.27
CA TYR A 353 -25.57 10.16 6.02
C TYR A 353 -25.95 8.74 5.60
N ILE A 354 -27.17 8.34 5.97
CA ILE A 354 -27.72 7.04 5.62
C ILE A 354 -28.33 7.15 4.23
N TYR A 355 -28.02 6.17 3.38
CA TYR A 355 -28.44 6.18 1.99
C TYR A 355 -29.26 4.93 1.70
N ASP A 356 -30.59 5.10 1.67
CA ASP A 356 -31.48 3.97 1.40
C ASP A 356 -32.36 4.15 0.13
N PHE A 357 -32.66 5.38 -0.37
CA PHE A 357 -33.76 5.52 -1.36
C PHE A 357 -33.70 6.59 -2.50
N ASP A 358 -32.66 7.41 -2.72
CA ASP A 358 -32.58 8.33 -3.90
C ASP A 358 -31.15 8.57 -4.36
N SER A 359 -30.86 9.04 -5.59
CA SER A 359 -29.53 9.27 -6.19
C SER A 359 -28.51 9.99 -5.28
N ARG A 360 -27.41 9.30 -4.94
CA ARG A 360 -26.26 9.82 -4.18
C ARG A 360 -25.73 11.12 -4.79
N CYS A 361 -25.64 11.15 -6.11
CA CYS A 361 -25.18 12.32 -6.85
C CYS A 361 -26.11 13.52 -6.64
N ARG A 362 -27.42 13.30 -6.57
CA ARG A 362 -28.40 14.37 -6.32
C ARG A 362 -28.26 14.92 -4.91
N PHE A 363 -28.24 14.05 -3.89
CA PHE A 363 -28.06 14.49 -2.51
C PHE A 363 -26.73 15.24 -2.32
N ASN A 364 -25.62 14.67 -2.79
CA ASN A 364 -24.31 15.31 -2.68
C ASN A 364 -24.31 16.68 -3.36
N ARG A 365 -24.89 16.79 -4.57
CA ARG A 365 -24.99 18.06 -5.29
C ARG A 365 -25.82 19.08 -4.53
N GLU A 366 -26.97 18.69 -4.00
CA GLU A 366 -27.83 19.60 -3.22
C GLU A 366 -27.16 20.00 -1.90
N PHE A 367 -26.51 19.07 -1.21
CA PHE A 367 -25.74 19.37 -0.01
C PHE A 367 -24.63 20.38 -0.30
N TYR A 368 -23.78 20.13 -1.31
CA TYR A 368 -22.69 21.07 -1.64
C TYR A 368 -23.23 22.41 -2.14
N ARG A 369 -24.38 22.44 -2.81
CA ARG A 369 -25.09 23.68 -3.16
C ARG A 369 -25.53 24.45 -1.92
N LEU A 370 -26.12 23.78 -0.92
CA LEU A 370 -26.51 24.42 0.33
C LEU A 370 -25.30 24.84 1.16
N TRP A 371 -24.27 24.01 1.21
CA TRP A 371 -23.01 24.27 1.91
C TRP A 371 -22.31 25.53 1.37
N SER A 372 -22.11 25.59 0.05
CA SER A 372 -21.51 26.77 -0.60
C SER A 372 -22.39 28.02 -0.47
N HIS A 373 -23.71 27.87 -0.50
CA HIS A 373 -24.61 29.03 -0.43
C HIS A 373 -24.73 29.63 0.97
N TYR A 374 -24.84 28.80 2.01
CA TYR A 374 -25.16 29.24 3.37
C TYR A 374 -23.97 29.18 4.33
N PHE A 375 -23.13 28.14 4.23
CA PHE A 375 -22.11 27.85 5.24
C PHE A 375 -20.76 28.48 4.91
N GLN A 376 -20.37 28.55 3.64
CA GLN A 376 -19.17 29.29 3.23
C GLN A 376 -19.28 30.81 3.44
N LYS A 377 -20.50 31.34 3.60
CA LYS A 377 -20.76 32.76 3.90
C LYS A 377 -20.96 33.04 5.39
N HIS A 378 -20.93 32.02 6.24
CA HIS A 378 -21.18 32.16 7.66
C HIS A 378 -19.91 32.64 8.38
N PRO A 379 -19.93 33.76 9.11
CA PRO A 379 -18.72 34.43 9.59
C PRO A 379 -17.81 33.55 10.47
N THR A 380 -18.37 32.65 11.28
CA THR A 380 -17.56 31.73 12.12
C THR A 380 -17.09 30.47 11.41
N LEU A 381 -17.71 30.05 10.30
CA LEU A 381 -17.33 28.84 9.56
C LEU A 381 -16.52 29.16 8.30
N SER A 382 -16.63 30.38 7.78
CA SER A 382 -15.86 30.88 6.64
C SER A 382 -14.44 31.26 7.03
N GLU A 383 -14.20 31.71 8.27
CA GLU A 383 -12.87 32.10 8.75
C GLU A 383 -11.90 30.90 8.89
N GLU A 384 -12.41 29.68 9.04
CA GLU A 384 -11.58 28.51 9.31
C GLU A 384 -11.09 27.75 8.06
N ASN A 385 -11.52 28.11 6.84
CA ASN A 385 -11.23 27.34 5.61
C ASN A 385 -11.46 25.83 5.82
N SER A 386 -12.60 25.47 6.39
CA SER A 386 -12.93 24.07 6.70
C SER A 386 -13.38 23.33 5.45
N GLU A 387 -12.80 22.15 5.22
CA GLU A 387 -13.13 21.27 4.10
C GLU A 387 -14.19 20.26 4.53
N VAL A 388 -15.18 20.01 3.68
CA VAL A 388 -16.30 19.12 4.01
C VAL A 388 -16.29 17.86 3.19
N ILE A 389 -16.33 16.72 3.88
CA ILE A 389 -16.50 15.41 3.25
C ILE A 389 -17.87 14.84 3.62
N LEU A 390 -18.60 14.41 2.60
CA LEU A 390 -19.78 13.58 2.75
C LEU A 390 -19.43 12.09 2.59
N SER A 391 -19.72 11.29 3.61
CA SER A 391 -19.62 9.84 3.55
C SER A 391 -20.99 9.18 3.75
N THR A 392 -21.25 8.13 2.98
CA THR A 392 -22.46 7.31 3.11
C THR A 392 -22.23 6.18 4.09
N LYS A 393 -23.17 5.96 5.00
CA LYS A 393 -23.28 4.72 5.77
C LYS A 393 -24.40 3.88 5.17
N HIS A 394 -24.05 2.69 4.67
CA HIS A 394 -25.05 1.73 4.24
C HIS A 394 -25.54 0.95 5.47
N PHE A 395 -26.84 0.95 5.72
CA PHE A 395 -27.43 -0.10 6.54
C PHE A 395 -27.48 -1.37 5.69
N HIS A 396 -27.08 -2.48 6.32
CA HIS A 396 -27.10 -3.87 5.85
C HIS A 396 -27.67 -4.09 4.44
N SER A 397 -26.88 -4.67 3.54
CA SER A 397 -27.46 -5.18 2.29
C SER A 397 -28.58 -6.17 2.63
N LEU A 398 -29.62 -6.27 1.78
CA LEU A 398 -30.65 -7.30 1.97
C LEU A 398 -30.03 -8.69 2.13
N ASN A 399 -28.90 -8.95 1.45
CA ASN A 399 -28.09 -10.16 1.61
C ASN A 399 -27.45 -10.27 3.00
N THR A 400 -27.06 -9.18 3.65
CA THR A 400 -26.56 -9.18 5.03
C THR A 400 -27.68 -9.49 6.03
N LEU A 401 -28.93 -9.09 5.74
CA LEU A 401 -30.10 -9.41 6.57
C LEU A 401 -30.62 -10.84 6.33
N LEU A 402 -30.35 -11.40 5.15
CA LEU A 402 -30.80 -12.74 4.73
C LEU A 402 -29.68 -13.78 4.77
N ALA A 403 -28.43 -13.39 5.01
CA ALA A 403 -27.32 -14.29 5.23
C ALA A 403 -27.57 -15.01 6.55
N ILE A 404 -27.83 -16.31 6.45
CA ILE A 404 -27.87 -17.18 7.62
C ILE A 404 -26.45 -17.20 8.18
N ASP A 405 -26.26 -16.74 9.41
CA ASP A 405 -25.00 -16.90 10.13
C ASP A 405 -24.59 -18.37 10.05
N LYS A 406 -23.32 -18.63 9.70
CA LYS A 406 -22.79 -19.99 9.77
C LYS A 406 -23.10 -20.53 11.18
N PRO A 407 -23.75 -21.70 11.30
CA PRO A 407 -23.98 -22.28 12.62
C PRO A 407 -22.62 -22.37 13.32
N PRO A 408 -22.54 -22.01 14.61
CA PRO A 408 -21.31 -22.11 15.35
C PRO A 408 -20.80 -23.54 15.22
N TYR A 409 -19.49 -23.70 14.95
CA TYR A 409 -18.85 -25.00 14.98
C TYR A 409 -19.03 -25.60 16.37
N THR A 410 -20.07 -26.38 16.57
CA THR A 410 -20.11 -27.38 17.64
C THR A 410 -19.06 -28.42 17.27
N THR A 411 -17.91 -28.35 17.92
CA THR A 411 -16.99 -29.47 18.05
C THR A 411 -17.77 -30.67 18.55
N VAL A 412 -18.11 -31.56 17.64
CA VAL A 412 -18.54 -32.91 17.99
C VAL A 412 -17.27 -33.61 18.47
N GLN A 413 -17.15 -33.77 19.79
CA GLN A 413 -16.24 -34.75 20.37
C GLN A 413 -16.74 -36.14 19.95
N GLN A 414 -15.91 -36.85 19.20
CA GLN A 414 -15.92 -38.31 19.14
C GLN A 414 -14.52 -38.80 19.41
#